data_AF-A0AAD6AC60-F1
#
_entry.id   AF-A0AAD6AC60-F1
#
_cell.length_a   1.000
_cell.length_b   1.000
_cell.length_c   1.000
_cell.angle_alpha   90.00
_cell.angle_beta   90.00
_cell.angle_gamma   90.00
#
_symmetry.space_group_name_H-M   'P 1'
#
loop_
_entity.id
_entity.type
_entity.pdbx_description
1 polymer ?
#
loop_
_entity_poly.entity_id
_entity_poly.type
_entity_poly.pdbx_seq_one_letter_code
_entity_poly.pdbx_strand_id
1 'polypeptide(L)' 'MCFDWGESSDQGVSVLEGEVGWLSCPLFSHPSVYNYSSTQSTGHNLLWYRLPEGHDLEQPLVYRQHLPSAVGP' A
#
# COMPACT_ATOMS: atom_id res chain seq x y z
N MET A 1 17.36 -8.13 7.56
CA MET A 1 17.71 -7.15 6.51
C MET A 1 16.63 -7.25 5.45
N CYS A 2 15.99 -6.14 5.07
CA CYS A 2 14.96 -6.17 4.04
C CYS A 2 15.59 -6.13 2.65
N PHE A 3 14.97 -6.79 1.68
CA PHE A 3 15.34 -6.61 0.28
C PHE A 3 14.69 -5.32 -0.22
N ASP A 4 15.52 -4.38 -0.66
CA ASP A 4 15.08 -3.17 -1.33
C ASP A 4 15.06 -3.43 -2.85
N TRP A 5 13.89 -3.26 -3.45
CA TRP A 5 13.66 -3.47 -4.88
C TRP A 5 13.80 -2.16 -5.67
N GLY A 6 14.02 -1.03 -5.01
CA GLY A 6 14.02 0.29 -5.61
C GLY A 6 12.61 0.79 -5.97
N GLU A 7 12.56 1.89 -6.71
CA GLU A 7 11.32 2.48 -7.22
C GLU A 7 10.81 1.69 -8.44
N SER A 8 9.49 1.44 -8.49
CA SER A 8 8.88 0.80 -9.67
C SER A 8 9.00 1.71 -10.88
N SER A 9 9.34 1.14 -12.04
CA SER A 9 9.35 1.84 -13.32
C SER A 9 7.94 2.10 -13.89
N ASP A 10 6.90 1.53 -13.27
CA ASP A 10 5.51 1.78 -13.68
C ASP A 10 5.18 3.27 -13.51
N GLN A 11 4.38 3.82 -14.44
CA GLN A 11 4.00 5.24 -14.36
C GLN A 11 3.28 5.53 -13.03
N GLY A 12 3.61 6.68 -12.43
CA GLY A 12 2.95 7.18 -11.24
C GLY A 12 1.43 7.31 -11.43
N VAL A 13 0.69 7.18 -10.32
CA VAL A 13 -0.77 7.32 -10.33
C VAL A 13 -1.13 8.80 -10.22
N SER A 14 -1.92 9.30 -11.16
CA SER A 14 -2.49 10.65 -11.12
C SER A 14 -3.95 10.59 -10.63
N VAL A 15 -4.31 11.48 -9.70
CA VAL A 15 -5.67 11.57 -9.14
C VAL A 15 -6.08 13.03 -9.19
N LEU A 16 -7.35 13.28 -9.55
CA LEU A 16 -7.90 14.64 -9.51
C LEU A 16 -8.04 15.12 -8.07
N GLU A 17 -7.85 16.41 -7.84
CA GLU A 17 -8.03 17.01 -6.52
C GLU A 17 -9.45 16.77 -6.00
N GLY A 18 -9.58 16.22 -4.79
CA GLY A 18 -10.86 15.89 -4.17
C GLY A 18 -11.40 14.49 -4.49
N GLU A 19 -10.82 13.78 -5.46
CA GLU A 19 -11.25 12.43 -5.85
C GLU A 19 -10.45 11.33 -5.13
N VAL A 20 -11.02 10.12 -5.10
CA VAL A 20 -10.36 8.95 -4.52
C VAL A 20 -9.46 8.28 -5.56
N GLY A 21 -8.21 8.02 -5.17
CA GLY A 21 -7.24 7.25 -5.94
C GLY A 21 -7.09 5.81 -5.45
N TRP A 22 -6.71 4.91 -6.35
CA TRP A 22 -6.37 3.53 -6.02
C TRP A 22 -4.89 3.29 -6.23
N LEU A 23 -4.23 2.71 -5.22
CA LEU A 23 -2.84 2.29 -5.29
C LEU A 23 -2.77 0.78 -5.14
N SER A 24 -1.95 0.15 -5.99
CA SER A 24 -1.64 -1.28 -5.93
C SER A 24 -0.16 -1.46 -5.66
N CYS A 25 0.22 -2.42 -4.81
CA CYS A 25 1.62 -2.67 -4.51
C CYS A 25 2.28 -3.42 -5.70
N PRO A 26 3.32 -2.85 -6.35
CA PRO A 26 3.92 -3.43 -7.56
C PRO A 26 4.52 -4.82 -7.36
N LEU A 27 4.90 -5.16 -6.12
CA LEU A 27 5.41 -6.50 -5.79
C LEU A 27 4.43 -7.61 -6.17
N PHE A 28 3.13 -7.34 -6.15
CA PHE A 28 2.09 -8.34 -6.46
C PHE A 28 1.57 -8.25 -7.90
N SER A 29 2.12 -7.37 -8.75
CA SER A 29 1.74 -7.26 -10.16
C SER A 29 2.08 -8.53 -10.96
N HIS A 30 3.06 -9.30 -10.49
CA HIS A 30 3.46 -10.59 -11.06
C HIS A 30 3.15 -11.71 -10.06
N PRO A 31 1.90 -12.21 -9.99
CA PRO A 31 1.46 -13.15 -8.97
C PRO A 31 2.18 -14.50 -8.98
N SER A 32 2.89 -14.82 -10.07
CA SER A 32 3.80 -15.96 -10.17
C SER A 32 5.08 -15.81 -9.33
N VAL A 33 5.47 -14.58 -9.01
CA VAL A 33 6.64 -14.26 -8.18
C VAL A 33 6.21 -14.03 -6.74
N TYR A 34 5.27 -13.11 -6.51
CA TYR A 34 4.71 -12.84 -5.18
C TYR A 34 3.19 -12.79 -5.25
N ASN A 35 2.53 -13.61 -4.44
CA ASN A 35 1.08 -13.64 -4.32
C ASN A 35 0.66 -13.02 -2.98
N TYR A 36 -0.16 -11.97 -3.03
CA TYR A 36 -0.62 -11.26 -1.83
C TYR A 36 -1.36 -12.19 -0.87
N SER A 37 -2.34 -12.95 -1.36
CA SER A 37 -3.18 -13.83 -0.53
C SER A 37 -2.37 -14.91 0.17
N SER A 38 -1.43 -15.56 -0.54
CA SER A 38 -0.53 -16.56 0.06
C SER A 38 0.44 -15.93 1.07
N THR A 39 0.92 -14.72 0.79
CA THR A 39 1.82 -14.01 1.69
C THR A 39 1.09 -13.62 2.98
N GLN A 40 -0.14 -13.11 2.86
CA GLN A 40 -0.97 -12.75 4.01
C GLN A 40 -1.35 -13.96 4.87
N SER A 41 -1.70 -15.09 4.26
CA SER A 41 -2.11 -16.29 5.00
C SER A 41 -0.97 -16.90 5.83
N THR A 42 0.29 -16.60 5.50
CA THR A 42 1.47 -17.00 6.29
C THR A 42 1.84 -16.02 7.40
N GLY A 43 1.01 -14.99 7.63
CA GLY A 43 1.19 -14.02 8.72
C GLY A 43 2.04 -12.80 8.37
N HIS A 44 2.39 -12.60 7.10
CA HIS A 44 3.07 -11.39 6.65
C HIS A 44 2.07 -10.25 6.40
N ASN A 45 2.48 -9.03 6.73
CA ASN A 45 1.65 -7.83 6.57
C ASN A 45 2.23 -6.90 5.49
N LEU A 46 1.34 -6.23 4.74
CA LEU A 46 1.71 -5.15 3.83
C LEU A 46 1.53 -3.81 4.55
N LEU A 47 2.62 -3.03 4.63
CA LEU A 47 2.64 -1.71 5.25
C LEU A 47 2.95 -0.66 4.19
N TRP A 48 2.30 0.49 4.27
CA TRP A 48 2.52 1.60 3.35
C TRP A 48 3.05 2.83 4.07
N TYR A 49 4.11 3.40 3.51
CA TYR A 49 4.73 4.65 3.94
C TYR A 49 4.77 5.62 2.76
N ARG A 50 4.86 6.91 3.07
CA ARG A 50 5.06 7.97 2.08
C ARG A 50 6.19 8.90 2.53
N LEU A 51 6.89 9.48 1.58
CA LEU A 51 7.81 10.60 1.82
C LEU A 51 7.15 11.87 1.28
N PRO A 52 6.59 12.75 2.13
CA PRO A 52 6.03 14.00 1.66
C PRO A 52 7.11 14.92 1.08
N GLU A 53 6.75 15.76 0.13
CA GLU A 53 7.67 16.73 -0.46
C GLU A 53 8.31 17.61 0.64
N GLY A 54 9.63 17.84 0.51
CA GLY A 54 10.41 18.63 1.47
C GLY A 54 10.67 17.95 2.82
N HIS A 55 10.36 16.67 2.99
CA HIS A 55 10.70 15.90 4.18
C HIS A 55 11.86 14.94 3.92
N ASP A 56 12.67 14.70 4.96
CA ASP A 56 13.82 13.78 4.89
C ASP A 56 13.49 12.36 5.34
N LEU A 57 12.34 12.14 6.00
CA LEU A 57 11.94 10.87 6.60
C LEU A 57 10.56 10.42 6.14
N GLU A 58 10.45 9.11 5.89
CA GLU A 58 9.21 8.43 5.56
C GLU A 58 8.22 8.48 6.74
N GLN A 59 6.93 8.53 6.40
CA GLN A 59 5.83 8.58 7.35
C GLN A 59 4.78 7.52 6.99
N PRO A 60 4.19 6.82 7.97
CA PRO A 60 3.18 5.81 7.70
C PRO A 60 1.93 6.45 7.09
N LEU A 61 1.29 5.75 6.14
CA LEU A 61 -0.04 6.15 5.68
C LEU A 61 -1.06 5.89 6.79
N VAL A 62 -1.84 6.91 7.12
CA VAL A 62 -2.94 6.77 8.09
C VAL A 62 -4.10 6.04 7.41
N TYR A 63 -4.27 4.77 7.73
CA TYR A 63 -5.47 4.02 7.32
C TYR A 63 -6.67 4.56 8.09
N ARG A 64 -7.58 5.26 7.40
CA ARG A 64 -8.95 5.36 7.91
C ARG A 64 -9.63 4.03 7.67
N GLN A 65 -9.54 3.14 8.65
CA GLN A 65 -10.42 1.98 8.68
C GLN A 65 -11.85 2.52 8.86
N HIS A 66 -12.64 2.54 7.78
CA HIS A 66 -14.08 2.58 7.93
C HIS A 66 -14.49 1.25 8.58
N LEU A 67 -14.46 1.19 9.90
CA LEU A 67 -15.10 0.10 10.63
C LEU A 67 -16.58 0.12 10.22
N PRO A 68 -17.14 -0.97 9.68
CA PRO A 68 -18.58 -1.05 9.53
C PRO A 68 -19.15 -0.85 10.93
N SER A 69 -20.04 0.14 11.09
CA SER A 69 -20.77 0.32 12.35
C SER A 69 -21.36 -1.03 12.71
N ALA A 70 -21.01 -1.52 13.91
CA ALA A 70 -21.61 -2.73 14.44
C ALA A 70 -23.13 -2.60 14.29
N VAL A 71 -23.72 -3.48 13.49
CA VAL A 71 -25.18 -3.66 13.50
C VAL A 71 -25.48 -4.21 14.89
N GLY A 72 -25.99 -3.33 15.74
CA GLY A 72 -26.46 -3.68 17.08
C GLY A 72 -27.63 -4.68 17.00
N PRO A 73 -27.91 -5.37 18.13
CA PRO A 73 -28.75 -6.56 18.20
C PRO A 73 -30.19 -6.36 17.70
#